data_AF-A0A969N6H2-F1
#
_entry.id   AF-A0A969N6H2-F1
#
_cell.length_a   1.000
_cell.length_b   1.000
_cell.length_c   1.000
_cell.angle_alpha   90.00
_cell.angle_beta   90.00
_cell.angle_gamma   90.00
#
_symmetry.space_group_name_H-M   'P 1'
#
loop_
_entity.id
_entity.type
_entity.pdbx_description
1 polymer ?
#
loop_
_entity_poly.entity_id
_entity_poly.type
_entity_poly.pdbx_seq_one_letter_code
_entity_poly.pdbx_strand_id
1 'polypeptide(L)' 'MNHPLVGRLALDYVVFKVADSPNLEVVMYVPLQESDTALKLQKLLTMHP' A
#
# COMPACT_ATOMS: atom_id res chain seq x y z
N MET A 1 3.21 2.25 -8.68
CA MET A 1 2.56 1.04 -9.24
C MET A 1 1.34 1.46 -10.05
N ASN A 2 0.97 0.75 -11.12
CA ASN A 2 -0.29 0.98 -11.83
C ASN A 2 -1.33 -0.08 -11.42
N HIS A 3 -2.44 0.37 -10.84
CA HIS A 3 -3.55 -0.49 -10.45
C HIS A 3 -4.62 -0.50 -11.55
N PRO A 4 -5.19 -1.68 -11.90
CA PRO A 4 -6.10 -1.79 -13.05
C PRO A 4 -7.36 -0.93 -12.96
N LEU A 5 -7.86 -0.66 -11.76
CA LEU A 5 -9.12 0.09 -11.55
C LEU A 5 -8.93 1.60 -11.32
N VAL A 6 -7.82 2.03 -10.73
CA VAL A 6 -7.62 3.42 -10.27
C VAL A 6 -6.38 4.07 -10.87
N GLY A 7 -5.72 3.37 -11.80
CA GLY A 7 -4.53 3.83 -12.48
C GLY A 7 -3.33 3.95 -11.55
N ARG A 8 -2.52 4.99 -11.75
CA ARG A 8 -1.27 5.19 -11.01
C ARG A 8 -1.52 5.40 -9.52
N LEU A 9 -0.79 4.63 -8.71
CA LEU A 9 -0.62 4.74 -7.26
C LEU A 9 0.85 5.04 -6.95
N ALA A 10 1.08 6.03 -6.09
CA ALA A 10 2.39 6.43 -5.59
C ALA A 10 2.51 6.01 -4.12
N LEU A 11 3.34 5.00 -3.86
CA LEU A 11 3.48 4.37 -2.56
C LEU A 11 4.97 4.24 -2.24
N ASP A 12 5.35 4.58 -1.02
CA ASP A 12 6.58 4.11 -0.41
C ASP A 12 6.34 2.80 0.33
N TYR A 13 7.40 2.08 0.65
CA TYR A 13 7.33 0.86 1.46
C TYR A 13 8.37 0.85 2.56
N VAL A 14 8.00 0.28 3.69
CA VAL A 14 8.88 0.03 4.84
C VAL A 14 8.81 -1.45 5.17
N VAL A 15 9.97 -2.09 5.26
CA VAL A 15 10.08 -3.51 5.63
C VAL A 15 10.53 -3.62 7.07
N PHE A 16 9.72 -4.30 7.89
CA PHE A 16 10.05 -4.66 9.25
C PHE A 16 10.36 -6.14 9.31
N LYS A 17 11.57 -6.48 9.74
CA LYS A 17 11.96 -7.87 10.02
C LYS A 17 11.66 -8.16 11.49
N VAL A 18 10.97 -9.26 11.76
CA VAL A 18 10.63 -9.65 13.12
C VAL A 18 11.79 -10.44 13.71
N ALA A 19 12.46 -9.88 14.73
CA ALA A 19 13.67 -10.46 15.31
C ALA A 19 13.48 -11.92 15.78
N ASP A 20 12.35 -12.20 16.42
CA ASP A 20 12.04 -13.52 16.99
C ASP A 20 11.43 -14.49 15.97
N SER A 21 11.29 -14.06 14.71
CA SER A 21 10.70 -14.85 13.63
C SER A 21 11.34 -14.47 12.30
N PRO A 22 12.53 -15.02 11.98
CA PRO A 22 13.31 -14.61 10.82
C PRO A 22 12.63 -14.88 9.47
N ASN A 23 11.61 -15.75 9.45
CA ASN A 23 10.79 -16.02 8.26
C ASN A 23 9.58 -15.10 8.14
N LEU A 24 9.37 -14.19 9.10
CA LEU A 24 8.27 -13.23 9.11
C LEU A 24 8.79 -11.83 8.79
N GLU A 25 8.30 -11.28 7.68
CA GLU A 25 8.51 -9.91 7.28
C GLU A 25 7.17 -9.19 7.19
N VAL A 26 7.12 -7.97 7.74
CA VAL A 26 5.95 -7.10 7.63
C VAL A 26 6.31 -5.96 6.68
N VAL A 27 5.56 -5.82 5.60
CA VAL A 27 5.74 -4.73 4.63
C VAL A 27 4.59 -3.74 4.78
N MET A 28 4.91 -2.51 5.19
CA MET A 28 3.97 -1.41 5.29
C MET A 28 4.08 -0.54 4.05
N TYR A 29 2.96 -0.26 3.39
CA TYR A 29 2.89 0.67 2.27
C TYR A 29 2.34 2.02 2.73
N VAL A 30 3.07 3.09 2.43
CA VAL A 30 2.71 4.46 2.81
C VAL A 30 2.26 5.22 1.56
N PRO A 31 1.02 5.71 1.50
CA PRO A 31 0.55 6.51 0.38
C PRO A 31 1.28 7.84 0.31
N LEU A 32 1.85 8.15 -0.85
CA LEU A 32 2.39 9.48 -1.12
C LEU A 32 1.25 10.46 -1.44
N GLN A 33 1.43 11.74 -1.13
CA GLN A 33 0.41 12.77 -1.41
C GLN A 33 0.14 12.93 -2.91
N GLU A 34 1.06 12.50 -3.75
CA GLU A 34 0.91 12.56 -5.20
C GLU A 34 -0.22 11.66 -5.72
N SER A 35 -0.78 12.06 -6.86
CA SER A 35 -1.71 11.25 -7.65
C SER A 35 -3.00 10.81 -6.92
N ASP A 36 -3.42 11.53 -5.87
CA ASP A 36 -4.60 11.22 -5.05
C ASP A 36 -4.60 9.77 -4.51
N THR A 37 -3.40 9.23 -4.25
CA THR A 37 -3.21 7.81 -3.95
C THR A 37 -4.04 7.36 -2.74
N ALA A 38 -4.07 8.16 -1.67
CA ALA A 38 -4.85 7.86 -0.47
C ALA A 38 -6.37 7.74 -0.77
N LEU A 39 -6.93 8.66 -1.56
CA LEU A 39 -8.35 8.61 -1.94
C LEU A 39 -8.66 7.40 -2.83
N LYS A 40 -7.77 7.08 -3.77
CA LYS A 40 -7.89 5.91 -4.63
C LYS A 40 -7.85 4.60 -3.83
N LEU A 41 -6.97 4.51 -2.83
CA LEU A 41 -6.92 3.37 -1.92
C LEU A 41 -8.21 3.24 -1.10
N GLN A 42 -8.73 4.34 -0.55
CA GLN A 42 -10.02 4.30 0.15
C GLN A 42 -11.13 3.78 -0.75
N LYS A 43 -11.22 4.27 -2.00
CA LYS A 43 -12.20 3.79 -2.99
C LYS A 43 -12.11 2.28 -3.20
N LEU A 44 -10.90 1.74 -3.37
CA LEU A 44 -10.69 0.29 -3.55
C LEU A 44 -11.15 -0.51 -2.33
N LEU A 45 -10.81 -0.05 -1.12
CA LEU A 45 -11.19 -0.71 0.13
C LEU A 45 -12.69 -0.69 0.38
N THR A 46 -13.39 0.36 -0.05
CA THR A 46 -14.86 0.45 0.08
C THR A 46 -15.62 -0.32 -1.00
N MET A 47 -14.99 -0.66 -2.12
CA MET A 47 -15.64 -1.38 -3.22
C MET A 47 -15.68 -2.90 -3.04
N HIS A 48 -14.87 -3.46 -2.13
CA HIS A 48 -14.88 -4.88 -1.79
C HIS A 48 -15.09 -5.06 -0.27
N PRO A 49 -16.36 -5.13 0.20
CA PRO A 49 -16.68 -5.63 1.53
C PRO A 49 -16.48 -7.14 1.65
#